data_AF-A0A5K8ABI6-F1
#
_entry.id   AF-A0A5K8ABI6-F1
#
_cell.length_a   1.000
_cell.length_b   1.000
_cell.length_c   1.000
_cell.angle_alpha   90.00
_cell.angle_beta   90.00
_cell.angle_gamma   90.00
#
_symmetry.space_group_name_H-M   'P 1'
#
loop_
_entity.id
_entity.type
_entity.pdbx_description
1 polymer ?
#
loop_
_entity_poly.entity_id
_entity_poly.type
_entity_poly.pdbx_seq_one_letter_code
_entity_poly.pdbx_strand_id
1 'polypeptide(L)'
;MQFNRVELEKRVRNFSDEELVEMIDQKSDQYQEDAMEIALKVANERGGIENLKNRLKKEKDNEAAEKELKQKEQMEHSKMKAQEQIQKREIKERLPVRNSELSDYKSPYKTTRLIAQVVANIGSVITVISCIALLVTIVSASQSRYGFQWIGLLPAFGGIICGIFLSMIGQLTRAVVDNSDNTGETLSLLKKEFKNRSKTYRDRE
;
A
#
# COMPACT_ATOMS: atom_id res chain seq x y z
N MET A 1 -19.32 10.92 -52.34
CA MET A 1 -18.90 12.06 -51.51
C MET A 1 -17.39 12.17 -51.62
N GLN A 2 -16.87 13.23 -52.24
CA GLN A 2 -15.43 13.48 -52.24
C GLN A 2 -15.09 14.04 -50.86
N PHE A 3 -14.31 13.31 -50.06
CA PHE A 3 -13.75 13.87 -48.82
C PHE A 3 -12.82 15.02 -49.19
N ASN A 4 -12.90 16.12 -48.45
CA ASN A 4 -11.97 17.23 -48.62
C ASN A 4 -10.56 16.75 -48.24
N ARG A 5 -9.58 16.88 -49.14
CA ARG A 5 -8.18 16.42 -48.96
C ARG A 5 -7.58 16.91 -47.63
N VAL A 6 -7.97 18.10 -47.18
CA VAL A 6 -7.52 18.70 -45.90
C VAL A 6 -8.04 17.91 -44.68
N GLU A 7 -9.27 17.41 -44.74
CA GLU A 7 -9.88 16.63 -43.67
C GLU A 7 -9.28 15.21 -43.61
N LEU A 8 -9.00 14.64 -44.79
CA LEU A 8 -8.30 13.37 -44.93
C LEU A 8 -6.89 13.44 -44.31
N GLU A 9 -6.15 14.53 -44.58
CA GLU A 9 -4.81 14.71 -44.02
C GLU A 9 -4.81 14.83 -42.50
N LYS A 10 -5.73 15.60 -41.93
CA LYS A 10 -5.89 15.69 -40.47
C LYS A 10 -6.17 14.32 -39.85
N ARG A 11 -7.00 13.51 -40.51
CA ARG A 11 -7.37 12.18 -40.01
C ARG A 11 -6.16 11.23 -40.02
N VAL A 12 -5.42 11.18 -41.13
CA VAL A 12 -4.24 10.31 -41.27
C VAL A 12 -3.11 10.77 -40.34
N ARG A 13 -2.93 12.08 -40.12
CA ARG A 13 -1.96 12.59 -39.14
C ARG A 13 -2.25 12.18 -37.70
N ASN A 14 -3.51 11.88 -37.36
CA ASN A 14 -3.92 11.44 -36.03
C ASN A 14 -3.82 9.93 -35.83
N PHE A 15 -3.45 9.16 -36.85
CA PHE A 15 -3.27 7.71 -36.71
C PHE A 15 -2.08 7.39 -35.80
N SER A 16 -2.27 6.35 -35.00
CA SER A 16 -1.19 5.71 -34.25
C SER A 16 -0.17 5.10 -35.21
N ASP A 17 1.04 4.85 -34.70
CA ASP A 17 2.10 4.23 -35.50
C ASP A 17 1.66 2.84 -36.01
N GLU A 18 0.82 2.11 -35.24
CA GLU A 18 0.24 0.82 -35.63
C GLU A 18 -0.78 0.97 -36.78
N GLU A 19 -1.71 1.91 -36.67
CA GLU A 19 -2.72 2.18 -37.70
C GLU A 19 -2.09 2.69 -39.01
N LEU A 20 -1.04 3.52 -38.94
CA LEU A 20 -0.29 3.99 -40.11
C LEU A 20 0.41 2.83 -40.82
N VAL A 21 1.07 1.96 -40.05
CA VAL A 21 1.75 0.78 -40.61
C VAL A 21 0.73 -0.19 -41.19
N GLU A 22 -0.39 -0.47 -40.52
CA GLU A 22 -1.44 -1.35 -41.04
C GLU A 22 -2.06 -0.81 -42.34
N MET A 23 -2.33 0.49 -42.40
CA MET A 23 -2.88 1.15 -43.59
C MET A 23 -1.96 1.00 -44.80
N ILE A 24 -0.64 1.14 -44.61
CA ILE A 24 0.35 1.06 -45.67
C ILE A 24 0.67 -0.40 -46.06
N ASP A 25 0.69 -1.33 -45.09
CA ASP A 25 1.18 -2.70 -45.30
C ASP A 25 0.07 -3.70 -45.71
N GLN A 26 -1.18 -3.49 -45.29
CA GLN A 26 -2.26 -4.49 -45.48
C GLN A 26 -3.39 -4.06 -46.41
N LYS A 27 -3.50 -2.79 -46.82
CA LYS A 27 -4.73 -2.25 -47.43
C LYS A 27 -4.49 -1.26 -48.59
N SER A 28 -3.42 -1.45 -49.35
CA SER A 28 -3.18 -0.77 -50.64
C SER A 28 -4.44 -0.62 -51.49
N ASP A 29 -5.24 -1.68 -51.58
CA ASP A 29 -6.33 -1.77 -52.56
C ASP A 29 -7.68 -1.26 -52.03
N GLN A 30 -7.79 -0.97 -50.73
CA GLN A 30 -9.05 -0.55 -50.07
C GLN A 30 -9.11 0.95 -49.78
N TYR A 31 -7.98 1.66 -49.88
CA TYR A 31 -7.90 3.08 -49.59
C TYR A 31 -7.83 3.91 -50.88
N GLN A 32 -8.40 5.12 -50.84
CA GLN A 32 -8.27 6.08 -51.93
C GLN A 32 -6.79 6.44 -52.11
N GLU A 33 -6.36 6.59 -53.37
CA GLU A 33 -4.97 6.91 -53.74
C GLU A 33 -4.41 8.13 -52.98
N ASP A 34 -5.22 9.17 -52.82
CA ASP A 34 -4.91 10.37 -52.03
C ASP A 34 -4.63 10.06 -50.54
N ALA A 35 -5.33 9.08 -49.96
CA ALA A 35 -5.15 8.69 -48.56
C ALA A 35 -3.81 7.96 -48.37
N MET A 36 -3.41 7.15 -49.36
CA MET A 36 -2.15 6.41 -49.33
C MET A 36 -0.96 7.34 -49.53
N GLU A 37 -1.06 8.32 -50.45
CA GLU A 37 -0.04 9.35 -50.64
C GLU A 37 0.22 10.12 -49.34
N ILE A 38 -0.85 10.52 -48.65
CA ILE A 38 -0.75 11.23 -47.37
C ILE A 38 -0.19 10.31 -46.27
N ALA A 39 -0.61 9.05 -46.20
CA ALA A 39 -0.09 8.09 -45.21
C ALA A 39 1.42 7.85 -45.38
N LEU A 40 1.90 7.68 -46.61
CA LEU A 40 3.33 7.55 -46.93
C LEU A 40 4.11 8.81 -46.55
N LYS A 41 3.55 9.99 -46.85
CA LYS A 41 4.15 11.27 -46.45
C LYS A 41 4.27 11.38 -44.93
N VAL A 42 3.21 11.09 -44.19
CA VAL A 42 3.20 11.13 -42.71
C VAL A 42 4.16 10.09 -42.12
N ALA A 43 4.21 8.88 -42.69
CA ALA A 43 5.14 7.85 -42.25
C ALA A 43 6.60 8.27 -42.46
N ASN A 44 6.92 8.91 -43.58
CA ASN A 44 8.25 9.47 -43.84
C ASN A 44 8.58 10.65 -42.91
N GLU A 45 7.63 11.54 -42.62
CA GLU A 45 7.78 12.61 -41.61
C GLU A 45 8.09 12.03 -40.21
N ARG A 46 7.58 10.84 -39.89
CA ARG A 46 7.84 10.12 -38.63
C ARG A 46 9.08 9.21 -38.66
N GLY A 47 9.96 9.38 -39.66
CA GLY A 47 11.22 8.66 -39.76
C GLY A 47 11.17 7.38 -40.60
N GLY A 48 10.09 7.16 -41.35
CA GLY A 48 9.95 6.04 -42.29
C GLY A 48 9.27 4.81 -41.71
N ILE A 49 8.63 4.04 -42.58
CA ILE A 49 7.82 2.85 -42.23
C ILE A 49 8.64 1.81 -41.47
N GLU A 50 9.90 1.60 -41.85
CA GLU A 50 10.78 0.61 -41.21
C GLU A 50 11.08 0.97 -39.74
N ASN A 51 11.26 2.25 -39.45
CA ASN A 51 11.46 2.73 -38.07
C ASN A 51 10.18 2.60 -37.24
N LEU A 52 9.01 2.84 -37.84
CA LEU A 52 7.72 2.61 -37.19
C LEU A 52 7.50 1.13 -36.87
N LYS A 53 7.77 0.23 -37.83
CA LYS A 53 7.71 -1.23 -37.64
C LYS A 53 8.63 -1.70 -36.52
N ASN A 54 9.87 -1.21 -36.47
CA ASN A 54 10.84 -1.55 -35.43
C ASN A 54 10.41 -1.06 -34.03
N ARG A 55 9.82 0.14 -33.93
CA ARG A 55 9.28 0.67 -32.67
C ARG A 55 8.09 -0.15 -32.18
N LEU A 56 7.16 -0.50 -33.07
CA LEU A 56 6.00 -1.35 -32.72
C LEU A 56 6.41 -2.74 -32.25
N LYS A 57 7.40 -3.35 -32.91
CA LYS A 57 7.92 -4.66 -32.49
C LYS A 57 8.51 -4.58 -31.07
N LYS A 58 9.31 -3.55 -30.80
CA LYS A 58 9.90 -3.31 -29.47
C LYS A 58 8.84 -3.02 -28.40
N GLU A 59 7.78 -2.29 -28.74
CA GLU A 59 6.66 -2.02 -27.84
C GLU A 59 5.89 -3.30 -27.51
N LYS A 60 5.60 -4.15 -28.50
CA LYS A 60 4.95 -5.46 -28.28
C LYS A 60 5.80 -6.40 -27.42
N ASP A 61 7.11 -6.44 -27.64
CA ASP A 61 8.04 -7.24 -26.84
C ASP A 61 8.09 -6.74 -25.38
N ASN A 62 8.09 -5.42 -25.17
CA ASN A 62 8.04 -4.81 -23.84
C ASN A 62 6.71 -5.06 -23.13
N GLU A 63 5.58 -4.97 -23.84
CA GLU A 63 4.25 -5.23 -23.27
C GLU A 63 4.09 -6.71 -22.87
N ALA A 64 4.64 -7.63 -23.66
CA ALA A 64 4.69 -9.05 -23.31
C ALA A 64 5.52 -9.29 -22.04
N ALA A 65 6.71 -8.67 -21.94
CA ALA A 65 7.55 -8.76 -20.76
C ALA A 65 6.89 -8.17 -19.50
N GLU A 66 6.16 -7.05 -19.64
CA GLU A 66 5.44 -6.43 -18.52
C GLU A 66 4.27 -7.30 -18.05
N LYS A 67 3.54 -7.94 -18.97
CA LYS A 67 2.47 -8.90 -18.62
C LYS A 67 3.03 -10.11 -17.88
N GLU A 68 4.16 -10.67 -18.32
CA GLU A 68 4.81 -11.77 -17.62
C GLU A 68 5.30 -11.38 -16.22
N LEU A 69 5.86 -10.17 -16.07
CA LEU A 69 6.31 -9.66 -14.77
C LEU A 69 5.14 -9.51 -13.80
N LYS A 70 4.05 -8.87 -14.24
CA LYS A 70 2.82 -8.72 -13.43
C LYS A 70 2.23 -10.09 -13.04
N GLN A 71 2.27 -11.07 -13.93
CA GLN A 71 1.80 -12.42 -13.63
C GLN A 71 2.68 -13.13 -12.60
N LYS A 72 4.01 -12.96 -12.67
CA LYS A 72 4.94 -13.48 -11.66
C LYS A 72 4.72 -12.85 -10.29
N GLU A 73 4.57 -11.52 -10.22
CA GLU A 73 4.28 -10.81 -8.96
C GLU A 73 2.96 -11.28 -8.32
N GLN A 74 1.91 -11.47 -9.13
CA GLN A 74 0.64 -12.02 -8.64
C GLN A 74 0.79 -13.44 -8.09
N MET A 75 1.56 -14.29 -8.76
CA MET A 75 1.85 -15.64 -8.28
C MET A 75 2.63 -15.61 -6.97
N GLU A 76 3.65 -14.76 -6.82
CA GLU A 76 4.42 -14.66 -5.58
C GLU A 76 3.57 -14.15 -4.41
N HIS A 77 2.76 -13.11 -4.64
CA HIS A 77 1.84 -12.60 -3.62
C HIS A 77 0.80 -13.65 -3.20
N SER A 78 0.32 -14.48 -4.13
CA SER A 78 -0.57 -15.60 -3.82
C SER A 78 0.11 -16.70 -2.99
N LYS A 79 1.38 -17.02 -3.28
CA LYS A 79 2.19 -17.98 -2.51
C LYS A 79 2.45 -17.48 -1.09
N MET A 80 2.76 -16.20 -0.92
CA MET A 80 3.00 -15.59 0.39
C MET A 80 1.75 -15.64 1.27
N LYS A 81 0.57 -15.33 0.70
CA LYS A 81 -0.72 -15.45 1.41
C LYS A 81 -1.04 -16.89 1.81
N ALA A 82 -0.74 -17.86 0.94
CA ALA A 82 -0.95 -19.28 1.25
C ALA A 82 -0.04 -19.74 2.40
N GLN A 83 1.24 -19.33 2.42
CA GLN A 83 2.16 -19.63 3.51
C GLN A 83 1.74 -19.00 4.84
N GLU A 84 1.26 -17.75 4.83
CA GLU A 84 0.75 -17.08 6.03
C GLU A 84 -0.45 -17.84 6.63
N GLN A 85 -1.35 -18.35 5.79
CA GLN A 85 -2.48 -19.16 6.25
C GLN A 85 -2.05 -20.50 6.86
N ILE A 86 -1.02 -21.14 6.30
CA ILE A 86 -0.47 -22.39 6.85
C ILE A 86 0.15 -22.14 8.22
N GLN A 87 0.96 -21.09 8.38
CA GLN A 87 1.53 -20.73 9.69
C GLN A 87 0.45 -20.41 10.73
N LYS A 88 -0.60 -19.67 10.36
CA LYS A 88 -1.72 -19.39 11.27
C LYS A 88 -2.45 -20.66 11.72
N ARG A 89 -2.56 -21.68 10.87
CA ARG A 89 -3.15 -22.98 11.24
C ARG A 89 -2.24 -23.77 12.18
N GLU A 90 -0.94 -23.84 11.89
CA GLU A 90 0.02 -24.55 12.73
C GLU A 90 0.14 -23.94 14.14
N ILE A 91 0.11 -22.61 14.25
CA ILE A 91 0.12 -21.92 15.56
C ILE A 91 -1.17 -22.21 16.34
N LYS A 92 -2.31 -22.33 15.65
CA LYS A 92 -3.60 -22.65 16.28
C LYS A 92 -3.70 -24.11 16.74
N GLU A 93 -3.05 -25.04 16.05
CA GLU A 93 -3.04 -26.47 16.44
C GLU A 93 -2.01 -26.79 17.54
N ARG A 94 -0.90 -26.06 17.64
CA ARG A 94 0.16 -26.31 18.64
C ARG A 94 -0.13 -25.73 20.03
N LEU A 95 -1.12 -24.85 20.17
CA LEU A 95 -1.58 -24.40 21.47
C LEU A 95 -2.73 -25.30 21.92
N PRO A 96 -2.52 -26.21 22.89
CA PRO A 96 -3.66 -26.84 23.54
C PRO A 96 -4.47 -25.70 24.15
N VAL A 97 -5.70 -25.51 23.65
CA VAL A 97 -6.74 -24.77 24.35
C VAL A 97 -7.07 -25.60 25.59
N ARG A 98 -6.17 -25.56 26.57
CA ARG A 98 -6.45 -25.98 27.93
C ARG A 98 -7.50 -24.95 28.33
N ASN A 99 -8.77 -25.34 28.28
CA ASN A 99 -9.87 -24.61 28.88
C ASN A 99 -9.41 -24.30 30.30
N SER A 100 -8.85 -23.12 30.50
CA SER A 100 -8.56 -22.60 31.82
C SER A 100 -9.96 -22.44 32.40
N GLU A 101 -10.30 -23.33 33.32
CA GLU A 101 -11.26 -22.97 34.36
C GLU A 101 -10.88 -21.56 34.78
N LEU A 102 -11.75 -20.62 34.40
CA LEU A 102 -11.61 -19.19 34.59
C LEU A 102 -10.82 -18.95 35.86
N SER A 103 -9.52 -18.71 35.71
CA SER A 103 -8.77 -18.24 36.85
C SER A 103 -9.42 -16.90 37.15
N ASP A 104 -9.90 -16.72 38.38
CA ASP A 104 -10.56 -15.49 38.85
C ASP A 104 -9.52 -14.36 38.97
N TYR A 105 -8.62 -14.27 37.99
CA TYR A 105 -7.58 -13.30 37.84
C TYR A 105 -8.25 -11.99 37.42
N LYS A 106 -8.52 -11.14 38.41
CA LYS A 106 -8.90 -9.75 38.17
C LYS A 106 -7.64 -8.95 37.87
N SER A 107 -7.46 -8.60 36.59
CA SER A 107 -6.42 -7.67 36.18
C SER A 107 -6.53 -6.35 36.96
N PRO A 108 -5.50 -5.94 37.73
CA PRO A 108 -5.49 -4.65 38.41
C PRO A 108 -5.17 -3.50 37.44
N TYR A 109 -4.74 -3.81 36.20
CA TYR A 109 -4.20 -2.82 35.26
C TYR A 109 -5.24 -2.25 34.30
N LYS A 110 -6.53 -2.55 34.49
CA LYS A 110 -7.62 -2.09 33.61
C LYS A 110 -7.65 -0.56 33.47
N THR A 111 -7.44 0.16 34.56
CA THR A 111 -7.39 1.64 34.56
C THR A 111 -6.17 2.16 33.80
N THR A 112 -4.99 1.57 34.01
CA THR A 112 -3.75 1.95 33.32
C THR A 112 -3.85 1.71 31.82
N ARG A 113 -4.49 0.61 31.41
CA ARG A 113 -4.75 0.29 30.00
C ARG A 113 -5.65 1.32 29.33
N LEU A 114 -6.71 1.76 30.02
CA LEU A 114 -7.59 2.84 29.54
C LEU A 114 -6.82 4.15 29.39
N ILE A 115 -6.02 4.52 30.38
CA ILE A 115 -5.20 5.75 30.31
C ILE A 115 -4.24 5.69 29.13
N ALA A 116 -3.56 4.55 28.93
CA ALA A 116 -2.65 4.35 27.80
C ALA A 116 -3.36 4.47 26.45
N GLN A 117 -4.59 3.95 26.34
CA GLN A 117 -5.41 4.08 25.13
C GLN A 117 -5.84 5.52 24.87
N VAL A 118 -6.24 6.26 25.92
CA VAL A 118 -6.60 7.68 25.80
C VAL A 118 -5.40 8.51 25.35
N VAL A 119 -4.23 8.31 25.95
CA VAL A 119 -2.99 9.00 25.55
C VAL A 119 -2.61 8.69 24.11
N ALA A 120 -2.71 7.43 23.69
CA ALA A 120 -2.42 7.02 22.31
C ALA A 120 -3.35 7.71 21.29
N ASN A 121 -4.64 7.79 21.62
CA ASN A 121 -5.65 8.45 20.79
C ASN A 121 -5.43 9.97 20.72
N ILE A 122 -5.11 10.62 21.85
CA ILE A 122 -4.79 12.05 21.88
C ILE A 122 -3.60 12.35 20.98
N GLY A 123 -2.53 11.55 21.08
CA GLY A 123 -1.35 11.69 20.20
C GLY A 123 -1.71 11.60 18.73
N SER A 124 -2.53 10.60 18.36
CA SER A 124 -2.99 10.43 16.97
C SER A 124 -3.79 11.63 16.47
N VAL A 125 -4.71 12.17 17.27
CA VAL A 125 -5.50 13.35 16.91
C VAL A 125 -4.61 14.57 16.67
N ILE A 126 -3.63 14.82 17.56
CA ILE A 126 -2.66 15.92 17.42
C ILE A 126 -1.86 15.78 16.12
N THR A 127 -1.40 14.57 15.80
CA THR A 127 -0.68 14.32 14.54
C THR A 127 -1.54 14.62 13.32
N VAL A 128 -2.82 14.18 13.31
CA VAL A 128 -3.74 14.44 12.19
C VAL A 128 -3.97 15.94 11.99
N ILE A 129 -4.25 16.68 13.07
CA ILE A 129 -4.44 18.13 13.01
C ILE A 129 -3.18 18.81 12.48
N SER A 130 -2.00 18.38 12.93
CA SER A 130 -0.72 18.95 12.50
C SER A 130 -0.41 18.65 11.03
N CYS A 131 -0.77 17.45 10.53
CA CYS A 131 -0.68 17.12 9.11
C CYS A 131 -1.62 17.99 8.25
N ILE A 132 -2.85 18.24 8.71
CA ILE A 132 -3.77 19.13 8.00
C ILE A 132 -3.20 20.55 7.95
N ALA A 133 -2.69 21.06 9.08
CA ALA A 133 -2.05 22.37 9.14
C ALA A 133 -0.83 22.46 8.21
N LEU A 134 -0.02 21.41 8.12
CA LEU A 134 1.09 21.31 7.18
C LEU A 134 0.62 21.44 5.73
N LEU A 135 -0.42 20.69 5.34
CA LEU A 135 -0.97 20.73 3.98
C LEU A 135 -1.51 22.11 3.62
N VAL A 136 -2.27 22.74 4.53
CA VAL A 136 -2.77 24.10 4.35
C VAL A 136 -1.61 25.09 4.17
N THR A 137 -0.54 24.93 4.94
CA THR A 137 0.65 25.79 4.87
C THR A 137 1.39 25.61 3.54
N ILE A 138 1.53 24.38 3.03
CA ILE A 138 2.14 24.08 1.73
C ILE A 138 1.33 24.67 0.58
N VAL A 139 0.00 24.50 0.60
CA VAL A 139 -0.89 25.08 -0.43
C VAL A 139 -0.82 26.60 -0.41
N SER A 140 -0.88 27.21 0.78
CA SER A 140 -0.74 28.67 0.94
C SER A 140 0.64 29.18 0.52
N ALA A 141 1.69 28.36 0.70
CA ALA A 141 3.04 28.69 0.28
C ALA A 141 3.21 28.67 -1.24
N SER A 142 2.51 27.76 -1.94
CA SER A 142 2.57 27.66 -3.40
C SER A 142 1.97 28.86 -4.14
N GLN A 143 1.01 29.57 -3.51
CA GLN A 143 0.33 30.72 -4.13
C GLN A 143 1.02 32.06 -3.84
N SER A 144 1.91 32.12 -2.84
CA SER A 144 2.56 33.36 -2.44
C SER A 144 3.94 33.50 -3.08
N ARG A 145 4.19 34.67 -3.66
CA ARG A 145 5.47 35.04 -4.31
C ARG A 145 6.60 35.38 -3.31
N TYR A 146 6.35 35.32 -2.00
CA TYR A 146 7.29 35.80 -0.97
C TYR A 146 7.82 34.66 -0.11
N GLY A 147 9.15 34.49 -0.09
CA GLY A 147 9.88 33.39 0.56
C GLY A 147 9.86 33.34 2.10
N PHE A 148 9.00 34.11 2.78
CA PHE A 148 8.94 34.16 4.25
C PHE A 148 8.02 33.08 4.88
N GLN A 149 7.37 32.24 4.07
CA GLN A 149 6.41 31.23 4.56
C GLN A 149 7.04 29.95 5.13
N TRP A 150 8.35 29.73 4.97
CA TRP A 150 9.02 28.55 5.53
C TRP A 150 8.98 28.51 7.07
N ILE A 151 8.88 29.67 7.74
CA ILE A 151 8.76 29.76 9.19
C ILE A 151 7.44 29.17 9.71
N GLY A 152 6.38 29.16 8.88
CA GLY A 152 5.08 28.56 9.22
C GLY A 152 5.08 27.03 9.21
N LEU A 153 6.08 26.39 8.61
CA LEU A 153 6.21 24.93 8.59
C LEU A 153 6.75 24.37 9.91
N LEU A 154 7.59 25.15 10.62
CA LEU A 154 8.26 24.72 11.85
C LEU A 154 7.28 24.25 12.94
N PRO A 155 6.19 25.00 13.25
CA PRO A 155 5.19 24.57 14.22
C PRO A 155 4.45 23.29 13.78
N ALA A 156 4.15 23.15 12.48
CA ALA A 156 3.47 21.97 11.95
C ALA A 156 4.35 20.71 12.06
N PHE A 157 5.63 20.82 11.73
CA PHE A 157 6.59 19.72 11.95
C PHE A 157 6.75 19.37 13.42
N GLY A 158 6.85 20.38 14.30
CA GLY A 158 6.90 20.16 15.75
C GLY A 158 5.67 19.42 16.28
N GLY A 159 4.48 19.80 15.81
CA GLY A 159 3.22 19.14 16.16
C GLY A 159 3.15 17.69 15.67
N ILE A 160 3.60 17.40 14.45
CA ILE A 160 3.65 16.03 13.91
C ILE A 160 4.58 15.15 14.75
N ILE A 161 5.81 15.62 15.00
CA ILE A 161 6.81 14.88 15.78
C ILE A 161 6.27 14.62 17.19
N CYS A 162 5.79 15.67 17.87
CA CYS A 162 5.24 15.56 19.22
C CYS A 162 4.06 14.58 19.29
N GLY A 163 3.11 14.67 18.34
CA GLY A 163 1.95 13.76 18.29
C GLY A 163 2.35 12.30 18.06
N ILE A 164 3.33 12.02 17.19
CA ILE A 164 3.83 10.67 16.93
C ILE A 164 4.49 10.10 18.20
N PHE A 165 5.36 10.88 18.85
CA PHE A 165 6.00 10.46 20.10
C PHE A 165 4.98 10.18 21.20
N LEU A 166 3.98 11.04 21.35
CA LEU A 166 2.92 10.86 22.33
C LEU A 166 2.09 9.59 22.04
N SER A 167 1.78 9.34 20.77
CA SER A 167 1.08 8.11 20.37
C SER A 167 1.91 6.85 20.63
N MET A 168 3.21 6.90 20.30
CA MET A 168 4.15 5.81 20.58
C MET A 168 4.25 5.51 22.07
N ILE A 169 4.35 6.54 22.93
CA ILE A 169 4.38 6.35 24.38
C ILE A 169 3.12 5.65 24.86
N GLY A 170 1.93 6.10 24.42
CA GLY A 170 0.66 5.45 24.78
C GLY A 170 0.60 3.98 24.36
N GLN A 171 1.04 3.67 23.14
CA GLN A 171 1.10 2.28 22.65
C GLN A 171 2.12 1.44 23.42
N LEU A 172 3.30 2.00 23.70
CA LEU A 172 4.35 1.33 24.47
C LEU A 172 3.88 1.04 25.90
N THR A 173 3.28 2.01 26.58
CA THR A 173 2.71 1.81 27.92
C THR A 173 1.65 0.72 27.90
N ARG A 174 0.79 0.68 26.87
CA ARG A 174 -0.20 -0.40 26.73
C ARG A 174 0.47 -1.76 26.56
N ALA A 175 1.52 -1.86 25.74
CA ALA A 175 2.26 -3.11 25.55
C ALA A 175 2.95 -3.58 26.84
N VAL A 176 3.55 -2.66 27.60
CA VAL A 176 4.18 -2.96 28.90
C VAL A 176 3.15 -3.43 29.93
N VAL A 177 1.99 -2.78 29.98
CA VAL A 177 0.88 -3.17 30.85
C VAL A 177 0.35 -4.55 30.46
N ASP A 178 0.09 -4.79 29.17
CA ASP A 178 -0.42 -6.08 28.69
C ASP A 178 0.59 -7.22 28.98
N ASN A 179 1.90 -6.94 28.88
CA ASN A 179 2.94 -7.93 29.23
C ASN A 179 3.00 -8.20 30.75
N SER A 180 2.81 -7.16 31.56
CA SER A 180 2.77 -7.29 33.03
C SER A 180 1.54 -8.10 33.48
N ASP A 181 0.39 -7.87 32.85
CA ASP A 181 -0.86 -8.58 33.12
C ASP A 181 -0.73 -10.08 32.79
N ASN A 182 -0.17 -10.40 31.62
CA ASN A 182 0.08 -11.78 31.20
C ASN A 182 1.07 -12.52 32.13
N THR A 183 2.11 -11.82 32.58
CA THR A 183 3.07 -12.36 33.55
C THR A 183 2.39 -12.62 34.90
N GLY A 184 1.51 -11.70 35.33
CA GLY A 184 0.72 -11.85 36.55
C GLY A 184 -0.24 -13.04 36.50
N GLU A 185 -0.93 -13.22 35.39
CA GLU A 185 -1.82 -14.37 35.17
C GLU A 185 -1.01 -15.68 35.22
N THR A 186 0.11 -15.75 34.51
CA THR A 186 0.99 -16.93 34.48
C THR A 186 1.48 -17.30 35.88
N LEU A 187 1.91 -16.31 36.68
CA LEU A 187 2.36 -16.54 38.05
C LEU A 187 1.21 -17.03 38.95
N SER A 188 0.00 -16.49 38.77
CA SER A 188 -1.18 -16.91 39.53
C SER A 188 -1.54 -18.38 39.24
N LEU A 189 -1.46 -18.81 37.99
CA LEU A 189 -1.68 -20.19 37.56
C LEU A 189 -0.61 -21.12 38.12
N LEU A 190 0.67 -20.73 38.06
CA LEU A 190 1.77 -21.51 38.64
C LEU A 190 1.59 -21.67 40.15
N LYS A 191 1.22 -20.61 40.87
CA LYS A 191 0.97 -20.67 42.32
C LYS A 191 -0.19 -21.61 42.67
N LYS A 192 -1.26 -21.61 41.85
CA LYS A 192 -2.40 -22.53 42.00
C LYS A 192 -1.97 -23.99 41.78
N GLU A 193 -1.21 -24.27 40.74
CA GLU A 193 -0.66 -25.61 40.43
C GLU A 193 0.28 -26.12 41.54
N PHE A 194 1.19 -25.27 42.06
CA PHE A 194 2.05 -25.63 43.18
C PHE A 194 1.26 -25.94 44.46
N LYS A 195 0.24 -25.13 44.78
CA LYS A 195 -0.63 -25.36 45.94
C LYS A 195 -1.43 -26.66 45.81
N ASN A 196 -1.93 -26.96 44.61
CA ASN A 196 -2.65 -28.20 44.35
C ASN A 196 -1.72 -29.41 44.51
N ARG A 197 -0.52 -29.37 43.92
CA ARG A 197 0.47 -30.45 44.07
C ARG A 197 0.89 -30.66 45.51
N SER A 198 1.16 -29.60 46.28
CA SER A 198 1.56 -29.75 47.69
C SER A 198 0.44 -30.34 48.55
N LYS A 199 -0.82 -30.03 48.25
CA LYS A 199 -1.98 -30.67 48.90
C LYS A 199 -2.06 -32.16 48.58
N THR A 200 -1.87 -32.54 47.31
CA THR A 200 -1.86 -33.95 46.90
C THR A 200 -0.76 -34.77 47.59
N TYR A 201 0.40 -34.19 47.89
CA TYR A 201 1.44 -34.88 48.65
C TYR A 201 1.09 -35.05 50.13
N ARG A 202 0.45 -34.03 50.73
CA ARG A 202 0.03 -34.06 52.13
C ARG A 202 -1.11 -35.05 52.39
N ASP A 203 -1.97 -35.27 51.41
CA ASP A 203 -3.11 -36.22 51.51
C ASP A 203 -2.68 -37.70 51.27
N ARG A 204 -1.39 -37.96 51.00
CA ARG A 204 -0.84 -39.32 50.77
C ARG A 204 0.02 -39.85 51.93
N GLU A 205 0.28 -39.04 52.95
CA GLU A 205 0.94 -39.42 54.21
C GLU A 205 -0.10 -39.71 55.29
#